data_AF-A0A1J3GWN0-F1
#
_entry.id   AF-A0A1J3GWN0-F1
#
_cell.length_a   1.000
_cell.length_b   1.000
_cell.length_c   1.000
_cell.angle_alpha   90.00
_cell.angle_beta   90.00
_cell.angle_gamma   90.00
#
_symmetry.space_group_name_H-M   'P 1'
#
loop_
_entity.id
_entity.type
_entity.pdbx_description
1 polymer ?
#
loop_
_entity_poly.entity_id
_entity_poly.type
_entity_poly.pdbx_seq_one_letter_code
_entity_poly.pdbx_strand_id
1 'polypeptide(L)'
;IDLYGKMGDFTVAWRIFSEADKNNVVTWNAMIASYVHCEQSNKAFAMFDRMISEKNFKPSSITLVTVLMACANTGSLERGQMIHRYITETDPEMNLSLTTALIDMYAKCGQLEKSRELFNAADQKDTVCWNVMISGYGMHGDVESAIDLFDQMEASDV
;
A
#
# COMPACT_ATOMS: atom_id res chain seq x y z
N ILE A 1 -20.53 -3.55 -2.67
CA ILE A 1 -19.63 -2.45 -3.07
C ILE A 1 -18.31 -2.99 -3.60
N ASP A 2 -17.79 -4.09 -3.04
CA ASP A 2 -16.64 -4.83 -3.61
C ASP A 2 -16.90 -5.48 -4.99
N LEU A 3 -18.17 -5.69 -5.36
CA LEU A 3 -18.58 -6.36 -6.61
C LEU A 3 -18.71 -5.42 -7.83
N TYR A 4 -18.77 -4.10 -7.63
CA TYR A 4 -19.11 -3.14 -8.70
C TYR A 4 -17.90 -2.61 -9.48
N GLY A 5 -16.68 -2.85 -8.99
CA GLY A 5 -15.45 -2.30 -9.56
C GLY A 5 -14.98 -2.96 -10.85
N LYS A 6 -15.55 -4.11 -11.26
CA LYS A 6 -14.86 -4.94 -12.26
C LYS A 6 -15.16 -4.71 -13.74
N MET A 7 -16.28 -4.09 -14.18
CA MET A 7 -16.38 -3.71 -15.62
C MET A 7 -17.60 -2.88 -16.07
N GLY A 8 -18.49 -2.39 -15.19
CA GLY A 8 -19.71 -1.73 -15.67
C GLY A 8 -20.35 -0.66 -14.79
N ASP A 9 -19.87 -0.44 -13.56
CA ASP A 9 -20.62 0.36 -12.59
C ASP A 9 -19.81 1.42 -11.85
N PHE A 10 -18.72 1.89 -12.46
CA PHE A 10 -17.97 3.05 -11.96
C PHE A 10 -18.87 4.30 -11.87
N THR A 11 -19.84 4.46 -12.79
CA THR A 11 -20.80 5.56 -12.78
C THR A 11 -21.76 5.49 -11.59
N VAL A 12 -22.23 4.31 -11.19
CA VAL A 12 -23.11 4.16 -10.02
C VAL A 12 -22.32 4.27 -8.74
N ALA A 13 -21.11 3.70 -8.67
CA ALA A 13 -20.20 3.91 -7.54
C ALA A 13 -19.90 5.41 -7.33
N TRP A 14 -19.60 6.13 -8.41
CA TRP A 14 -19.40 7.59 -8.36
C TRP A 14 -20.68 8.35 -8.00
N ARG A 15 -21.84 7.94 -8.51
CA ARG A 15 -23.12 8.56 -8.15
C ARG A 15 -23.41 8.42 -6.66
N ILE A 16 -23.24 7.22 -6.10
CA ILE A 16 -23.40 6.96 -4.67
C ILE A 16 -22.38 7.78 -3.87
N PHE A 17 -21.14 7.88 -4.35
CA PHE A 17 -20.10 8.69 -3.71
C PHE A 17 -20.36 10.21 -3.80
N SER A 18 -21.03 10.68 -4.86
CA SER A 18 -21.38 12.09 -5.03
C SER A 18 -22.47 12.57 -4.07
N GLU A 19 -23.19 11.64 -3.43
CA GLU A 19 -24.12 11.93 -2.34
C GLU A 19 -23.33 12.16 -1.04
N ALA A 20 -22.87 13.40 -0.84
CA ALA A 20 -21.94 13.79 0.22
C ALA A 20 -22.35 13.34 1.63
N ASP A 21 -23.65 13.31 1.95
CA ASP A 21 -24.18 12.94 3.27
C ASP A 21 -24.02 11.46 3.62
N LYS A 22 -23.66 10.59 2.66
CA LYS A 22 -23.52 9.14 2.86
C LYS A 22 -22.06 8.66 2.86
N ASN A 23 -21.11 9.56 2.59
CA ASN A 23 -19.72 9.17 2.50
C ASN A 23 -19.15 8.81 3.87
N ASN A 24 -18.47 7.67 3.91
CA ASN A 24 -17.71 7.18 5.05
C ASN A 24 -16.37 6.59 4.57
N VAL A 25 -15.48 6.24 5.50
CA VAL A 25 -14.15 5.68 5.19
C VAL A 25 -14.24 4.47 4.25
N VAL A 26 -15.28 3.62 4.39
CA VAL A 26 -15.48 2.45 3.51
C VAL A 26 -15.75 2.87 2.07
N THR A 27 -16.59 3.89 1.84
CA THR A 27 -16.86 4.40 0.49
C THR A 27 -15.63 5.03 -0.16
N TRP A 28 -14.81 5.77 0.61
CA TRP A 28 -13.53 6.30 0.13
C TRP A 28 -12.56 5.18 -0.27
N ASN A 29 -12.43 4.16 0.57
CA ASN A 29 -11.55 3.01 0.31
C ASN A 29 -11.97 2.25 -0.95
N ALA A 30 -13.27 2.03 -1.14
CA ALA A 30 -13.79 1.39 -2.33
C ALA A 30 -13.47 2.20 -3.60
N MET A 31 -13.60 3.53 -3.55
CA MET A 31 -13.28 4.40 -4.67
C MET A 31 -11.78 4.39 -5.01
N ILE A 32 -10.92 4.51 -3.98
CA ILE A 32 -9.47 4.46 -4.15
C ILE A 32 -9.05 3.11 -4.72
N ALA A 33 -9.50 1.99 -4.14
CA ALA A 33 -9.20 0.65 -4.61
C ALA A 33 -9.68 0.43 -6.06
N SER A 34 -10.89 0.89 -6.40
CA SER A 34 -11.39 0.81 -7.77
C SER A 34 -10.48 1.53 -8.76
N TYR A 35 -9.98 2.72 -8.43
CA TYR A 35 -9.03 3.43 -9.31
C TYR A 35 -7.70 2.70 -9.45
N VAL A 36 -7.18 2.10 -8.37
CA VAL A 36 -5.95 1.30 -8.41
C VAL A 36 -6.12 0.06 -9.30
N HIS A 37 -7.23 -0.65 -9.17
CA HIS A 37 -7.54 -1.83 -9.99
C HIS A 37 -7.79 -1.50 -11.47
N CYS A 38 -8.21 -0.28 -11.78
CA CYS A 38 -8.36 0.19 -13.15
C CYS A 38 -7.09 0.87 -13.70
N GLU A 39 -5.93 0.68 -13.04
CA GLU A 39 -4.63 1.27 -13.42
C GLU A 39 -4.66 2.81 -13.52
N GLN A 40 -5.60 3.45 -12.83
CA GLN A 40 -5.79 4.91 -12.79
C GLN A 40 -5.18 5.49 -11.50
N SER A 41 -3.90 5.20 -11.25
CA SER A 41 -3.20 5.60 -10.01
C SER A 41 -3.24 7.10 -9.72
N ASN A 42 -3.17 7.95 -10.75
CA ASN A 42 -3.31 9.41 -10.59
C ASN A 42 -4.67 9.81 -9.99
N LYS A 43 -5.76 9.12 -10.36
CA LYS A 43 -7.08 9.35 -9.78
C LYS A 43 -7.19 8.77 -8.38
N ALA A 44 -6.54 7.63 -8.12
CA ALA A 44 -6.43 7.08 -6.76
C ALA A 44 -5.73 8.07 -5.81
N PHE A 45 -4.61 8.67 -6.25
CA PHE A 45 -3.90 9.69 -5.48
C PHE A 45 -4.74 10.96 -5.28
N ALA A 46 -5.41 11.45 -6.33
CA ALA A 46 -6.29 12.61 -6.20
C ALA A 46 -7.44 12.34 -5.22
N MET A 47 -7.97 11.12 -5.21
CA MET A 47 -9.01 10.70 -4.29
C MET A 47 -8.50 10.62 -2.85
N PHE A 48 -7.29 10.11 -2.63
CA PHE A 48 -6.62 10.11 -1.34
C PHE A 48 -6.34 11.54 -0.85
N ASP A 49 -5.75 12.39 -1.69
CA ASP A 49 -5.47 13.81 -1.40
C ASP A 49 -6.77 14.55 -1.02
N ARG A 50 -7.89 14.23 -1.69
CA ARG A 50 -9.21 14.76 -1.33
C ARG A 50 -9.67 14.24 0.04
N MET A 51 -9.53 12.94 0.32
CA MET A 51 -9.92 12.36 1.61
C MET A 51 -9.21 13.04 2.78
N ILE A 52 -7.89 13.26 2.69
CA ILE A 52 -7.10 13.90 3.76
C ILE A 52 -7.41 15.40 3.93
N SER A 53 -7.96 16.05 2.90
CA SER A 53 -8.37 17.45 2.98
C SER A 53 -9.70 17.66 3.72
N GLU A 54 -10.52 16.61 3.82
CA GLU A 54 -11.81 16.63 4.48
C GLU A 54 -11.65 16.42 6.00
N LYS A 55 -12.09 17.38 6.81
CA LYS A 55 -11.87 17.38 8.27
C LYS A 55 -12.41 16.14 9.01
N ASN A 56 -13.40 15.45 8.45
CA ASN A 56 -14.11 14.35 9.09
C ASN A 56 -13.63 12.96 8.66
N PHE A 57 -12.66 12.87 7.74
CA PHE A 57 -12.19 11.60 7.22
C PHE A 57 -10.69 11.41 7.48
N LYS A 58 -10.35 10.39 8.27
CA LYS A 58 -8.98 9.91 8.43
C LYS A 58 -8.80 8.63 7.60
N PRO A 59 -7.76 8.53 6.76
CA PRO A 59 -7.37 7.29 6.11
C PRO A 59 -7.21 6.16 7.13
N SER A 60 -7.83 5.02 6.89
CA SER A 60 -7.57 3.79 7.62
C SER A 60 -6.34 3.06 7.06
N SER A 61 -5.82 2.05 7.79
CA SER A 61 -4.71 1.22 7.30
C SER A 61 -5.00 0.61 5.92
N ILE A 62 -6.25 0.18 5.64
CA ILE A 62 -6.66 -0.32 4.32
C ILE A 62 -6.45 0.75 3.24
N THR A 63 -6.81 2.00 3.53
CA THR A 63 -6.62 3.14 2.61
C THR A 63 -5.15 3.29 2.25
N LEU A 64 -4.30 3.31 3.28
CA LEU A 64 -2.86 3.53 3.18
C LEU A 64 -2.16 2.39 2.44
N VAL A 65 -2.48 1.13 2.75
CA VAL A 65 -2.00 -0.04 2.00
C VAL A 65 -2.40 0.05 0.52
N THR A 66 -3.63 0.46 0.23
CA THR A 66 -4.12 0.56 -1.16
C THR A 66 -3.37 1.65 -1.95
N VAL A 67 -3.11 2.81 -1.36
CA VAL A 67 -2.34 3.87 -2.05
C VAL A 67 -0.86 3.56 -2.15
N LEU A 68 -0.27 2.84 -1.19
CA LEU A 68 1.10 2.32 -1.29
C LEU A 68 1.24 1.30 -2.40
N MET A 69 0.26 0.41 -2.57
CA MET A 69 0.19 -0.52 -3.71
C MET A 69 0.17 0.24 -5.04
N ALA A 70 -0.60 1.33 -5.14
CA ALA A 70 -0.61 2.17 -6.33
C ALA A 70 0.77 2.78 -6.63
N CYS A 71 1.50 3.20 -5.59
CA CYS A 71 2.88 3.70 -5.73
C CYS A 71 3.81 2.58 -6.22
N ALA A 72 3.71 1.38 -5.63
CA ALA A 72 4.52 0.23 -5.98
C ALA A 72 4.30 -0.21 -7.45
N ASN A 73 3.03 -0.26 -7.89
CA ASN A 73 2.66 -0.63 -9.26
C ASN A 73 3.12 0.39 -10.32
N THR A 74 3.32 1.65 -9.93
CA THR A 74 3.70 2.73 -10.85
C THR A 74 5.14 3.18 -10.70
N GLY A 75 5.89 2.63 -9.73
CA GLY A 75 7.22 3.12 -9.38
C GLY A 75 7.22 4.56 -8.85
N SER A 76 6.10 5.07 -8.32
CA SER A 76 5.94 6.46 -7.88
C SER A 76 6.61 6.70 -6.51
N LEU A 77 7.94 6.69 -6.48
CA LEU A 77 8.74 6.80 -5.25
C LEU A 77 8.41 8.05 -4.42
N GLU A 78 8.30 9.21 -5.07
CA GLU A 78 8.03 10.48 -4.37
C GLU A 78 6.70 10.44 -3.63
N ARG A 79 5.65 9.89 -4.26
CA ARG A 79 4.34 9.72 -3.60
C ARG A 79 4.40 8.69 -2.48
N GLY A 80 5.10 7.58 -2.68
CA GLY A 80 5.32 6.59 -1.63
C GLY A 80 6.00 7.20 -0.39
N GLN A 81 7.00 8.06 -0.58
CA GLN A 81 7.68 8.76 0.51
C GLN A 81 6.78 9.77 1.23
N MET A 82 5.93 10.50 0.50
CA MET A 82 4.95 11.40 1.13
C MET A 82 3.95 10.62 1.99
N ILE A 83 3.46 9.48 1.50
CA ILE A 83 2.54 8.62 2.24
C ILE A 83 3.25 8.02 3.46
N HIS A 84 4.49 7.54 3.31
CA HIS A 84 5.26 7.04 4.45
C HIS A 84 5.42 8.10 5.55
N ARG A 85 5.75 9.35 5.17
CA ARG A 85 5.81 10.46 6.13
C ARG A 85 4.47 10.69 6.83
N TYR A 86 3.38 10.71 6.07
CA TYR A 86 2.03 10.84 6.63
C TYR A 86 1.73 9.73 7.64
N ILE A 87 2.10 8.49 7.35
CA ILE A 87 1.91 7.35 8.28
C ILE A 87 2.70 7.60 9.56
N THR A 88 4.00 7.90 9.47
CA THR A 88 4.85 8.12 10.65
C THR A 88 4.39 9.30 11.53
N GLU A 89 3.75 10.31 10.92
CA GLU A 89 3.19 11.46 11.65
C GLU A 89 1.83 11.17 12.30
N THR A 90 1.06 10.22 11.77
CA THR A 90 -0.34 9.97 12.19
C THR A 90 -0.58 8.64 12.91
N ASP A 91 0.38 7.74 12.84
CA ASP A 91 0.39 6.41 13.44
C ASP A 91 1.84 5.94 13.70
N PRO A 92 2.43 6.28 14.85
CA PRO A 92 3.81 5.91 15.16
C PRO A 92 4.00 4.40 15.41
N GLU A 93 2.92 3.66 15.71
CA GLU A 93 2.93 2.22 15.92
C GLU A 93 2.34 1.50 14.68
N MET A 94 3.07 1.59 13.56
CA MET A 94 2.66 0.93 12.31
C MET A 94 2.46 -0.57 12.50
N ASN A 95 1.26 -1.05 12.17
CA ASN A 95 1.01 -2.49 12.15
C ASN A 95 1.79 -3.18 11.02
N LEU A 96 1.95 -4.51 11.15
CA LEU A 96 2.69 -5.33 10.18
C LEU A 96 2.19 -5.16 8.75
N SER A 97 0.87 -5.03 8.53
CA SER A 97 0.33 -4.87 7.18
C SER A 97 0.80 -3.57 6.49
N LEU A 98 0.87 -2.46 7.23
CA LEU A 98 1.41 -1.20 6.71
C LEU A 98 2.91 -1.28 6.49
N THR A 99 3.64 -1.87 7.43
CA THR A 99 5.09 -2.07 7.31
C THR A 99 5.43 -2.91 6.08
N THR A 100 4.74 -4.04 5.89
CA THR A 100 4.90 -4.90 4.70
C THR A 100 4.55 -4.16 3.40
N ALA A 101 3.51 -3.33 3.38
CA ALA A 101 3.18 -2.52 2.21
C ALA A 101 4.25 -1.45 1.88
N LEU A 102 4.88 -0.86 2.90
CA LEU A 102 5.99 0.07 2.72
C LEU A 102 7.25 -0.62 2.18
N ILE A 103 7.57 -1.81 2.71
CA ILE A 103 8.66 -2.66 2.22
C ILE A 103 8.45 -2.96 0.72
N ASP A 104 7.27 -3.47 0.33
CA ASP A 104 6.94 -3.77 -1.08
C ASP A 104 7.05 -2.52 -1.97
N MET A 105 6.52 -1.40 -1.50
CA MET A 105 6.57 -0.13 -2.23
C MET A 105 8.01 0.34 -2.46
N TYR A 106 8.85 0.36 -1.42
CA TYR A 106 10.24 0.79 -1.56
C TYR A 106 11.05 -0.16 -2.43
N ALA A 107 10.88 -1.48 -2.27
CA ALA A 107 11.54 -2.47 -3.11
C ALA A 107 11.19 -2.25 -4.58
N LYS A 108 9.90 -2.17 -4.93
CA LYS A 108 9.44 -1.97 -6.31
C LYS A 108 9.80 -0.61 -6.89
N CYS A 109 9.97 0.41 -6.05
CA CYS A 109 10.46 1.73 -6.46
C CYS A 109 12.00 1.84 -6.54
N GLY A 110 12.73 0.72 -6.42
CA GLY A 110 14.19 0.69 -6.55
C GLY A 110 14.95 1.20 -5.33
N GLN A 111 14.30 1.30 -4.16
CA GLN A 111 14.92 1.67 -2.89
C GLN A 111 15.08 0.43 -2.01
N LEU A 112 15.81 -0.56 -2.50
CA LEU A 112 15.96 -1.87 -1.86
C LEU A 112 16.58 -1.77 -0.46
N GLU A 113 17.54 -0.87 -0.26
CA GLU A 113 18.14 -0.63 1.06
C GLU A 113 17.11 -0.15 2.09
N LYS A 114 16.26 0.82 1.74
CA LYS A 114 15.19 1.29 2.64
C LYS A 114 14.15 0.21 2.92
N SER A 115 13.85 -0.60 1.90
CA SER A 115 13.00 -1.78 2.07
C SER A 115 13.61 -2.74 3.10
N ARG A 116 14.92 -3.00 3.01
CA ARG A 116 15.62 -3.88 3.95
C ARG A 116 15.70 -3.30 5.36
N GLU A 117 15.91 -2.00 5.50
CA GLU A 117 15.89 -1.30 6.80
C GLU A 117 14.55 -1.49 7.50
N LEU A 118 13.43 -1.23 6.80
CA LEU A 118 12.08 -1.43 7.33
C LEU A 118 11.80 -2.90 7.68
N PHE A 119 12.24 -3.82 6.83
CA PHE A 119 12.13 -5.26 7.09
C PHE A 119 12.87 -5.63 8.36
N ASN A 120 14.13 -5.24 8.50
CA ASN A 120 14.93 -5.54 9.69
C ASN A 120 14.32 -4.93 10.97
N ALA A 121 13.76 -3.73 10.88
CA ALA A 121 13.14 -3.02 12.00
C ALA A 121 11.77 -3.59 12.42
N ALA A 122 11.12 -4.44 11.60
CA ALA A 122 9.82 -5.02 11.96
C ALA A 122 9.96 -6.06 13.09
N ASP A 123 9.30 -5.83 14.22
CA ASP A 123 9.36 -6.74 15.39
C ASP A 123 8.80 -8.14 15.11
N GLN A 124 7.74 -8.22 14.29
CA GLN A 124 7.14 -9.46 13.83
C GLN A 124 7.13 -9.48 12.31
N LYS A 125 7.35 -10.65 11.72
CA LYS A 125 7.35 -10.88 10.28
C LYS A 125 6.55 -12.14 10.00
N ASP A 126 5.50 -12.01 9.21
CA ASP A 126 4.75 -13.14 8.70
C ASP A 126 5.30 -13.59 7.34
N THR A 127 4.80 -14.70 6.84
CA THR A 127 5.17 -15.26 5.53
C THR A 127 5.06 -14.20 4.42
N VAL A 128 4.06 -13.30 4.50
CA VAL A 128 3.86 -12.24 3.50
C VAL A 128 5.01 -11.23 3.53
N CYS A 129 5.42 -10.77 4.71
CA CYS A 129 6.54 -9.86 4.89
C CYS A 129 7.86 -10.43 4.33
N TRP A 130 8.15 -11.70 4.61
CA TRP A 130 9.32 -12.39 4.05
C TRP A 130 9.26 -12.48 2.52
N ASN A 131 8.12 -12.92 1.97
CA ASN A 131 7.93 -13.07 0.54
C ASN A 131 8.10 -11.75 -0.22
N VAL A 132 7.63 -10.64 0.36
CA VAL A 132 7.82 -9.30 -0.22
C VAL A 132 9.30 -8.97 -0.34
N MET A 133 10.09 -9.19 0.72
CA MET A 133 11.52 -8.86 0.69
C MET A 133 12.30 -9.79 -0.26
N ILE A 134 12.02 -11.10 -0.23
CA ILE A 134 12.62 -12.11 -1.12
C ILE A 134 12.33 -11.75 -2.59
N SER A 135 11.07 -11.47 -2.91
CA SER A 135 10.65 -11.03 -4.25
C SER A 135 11.34 -9.73 -4.64
N GLY A 136 11.47 -8.79 -3.70
CA GLY A 136 12.22 -7.54 -3.89
C GLY A 136 13.65 -7.78 -4.37
N TYR A 137 14.42 -8.61 -3.68
CA TYR A 137 15.79 -8.97 -4.10
C TYR A 137 15.81 -9.67 -5.47
N GLY A 138 14.88 -10.60 -5.70
CA GLY A 138 14.74 -11.29 -6.99
C GLY A 138 14.45 -10.33 -8.16
N MET A 139 13.59 -9.33 -7.95
CA MET A 139 13.27 -8.30 -8.95
C MET A 139 14.49 -7.43 -9.31
N HIS A 140 15.42 -7.23 -8.37
CA HIS A 140 16.66 -6.48 -8.57
C HIS A 140 17.84 -7.35 -9.02
N GLY A 141 17.62 -8.64 -9.25
CA GLY A 141 18.64 -9.58 -9.74
C GLY A 141 19.62 -10.06 -8.67
N ASP A 142 19.38 -9.75 -7.40
CA ASP A 142 20.20 -10.20 -6.27
C ASP A 142 19.65 -11.53 -5.73
N VAL A 143 19.91 -12.59 -6.48
CA VAL A 143 19.41 -13.94 -6.18
C VAL A 143 20.05 -14.51 -4.92
N GLU A 144 21.30 -14.15 -4.62
CA GLU A 144 22.01 -14.62 -3.42
C GLU A 144 21.31 -14.13 -2.15
N SER A 145 21.08 -12.81 -2.04
CA SER A 145 20.33 -12.24 -0.91
C SER A 145 18.90 -12.79 -0.80
N ALA A 146 18.27 -13.15 -1.92
CA ALA A 146 16.93 -13.74 -1.94
C ALA A 146 16.92 -15.16 -1.33
N ILE A 147 17.91 -15.99 -1.68
CA ILE A 147 18.09 -17.34 -1.12
C ILE A 147 18.44 -17.24 0.38
N ASP A 148 19.38 -16.36 0.75
CA ASP A 148 19.76 -16.18 2.15
C ASP A 148 18.58 -15.76 3.04
N LEU A 149 17.67 -14.93 2.50
CA LEU A 149 16.44 -14.57 3.21
C LEU A 149 15.44 -15.73 3.30
N PHE A 150 15.36 -16.56 2.27
CA PHE A 150 14.51 -17.74 2.29
C PHE A 150 14.98 -18.74 3.37
N ASP A 151 16.28 -18.99 3.44
CA ASP A 151 16.86 -19.87 4.47
C ASP A 151 16.63 -19.29 5.89
N GLN A 152 16.74 -17.97 6.07
CA GLN A 152 16.40 -17.29 7.32
C GLN A 152 14.92 -17.42 7.67
N MET A 153 14.03 -17.35 6.68
CA MET A 153 12.60 -17.54 6.87
C MET A 153 12.30 -18.97 7.35
N GLU A 154 12.87 -19.99 6.71
CA GLU A 154 12.70 -21.40 7.11
C GLU A 154 13.22 -21.65 8.54
N ALA A 155 14.36 -21.05 8.89
CA ALA A 155 14.93 -21.16 10.23
C ALA A 155 14.11 -20.41 11.32
N SER A 156 13.24 -19.48 10.93
CA SER A 156 12.44 -18.68 11.84
C SER A 156 11.09 -19.32 12.22
N ASP A 157 10.79 -20.53 11.72
CA ASP A 157 9.52 -21.26 11.95
C ASP A 157 8.25 -20.42 11.66
N VAL A 158 8.30 -19.55 10.65
CA VAL A 158 7.18 -18.69 10.21
C VAL A 158 6.24 -19.41 9.25
#